data_AF-A0A7V5C4P8-F1
#
_entry.id   AF-A0A7V5C4P8-F1
#
_cell.length_a   1.000
_cell.length_b   1.000
_cell.length_c   1.000
_cell.angle_alpha   90.00
_cell.angle_beta   90.00
_cell.angle_gamma   90.00
#
_symmetry.space_group_name_H-M   'P 1'
#
loop_
_entity.id
_entity.type
_entity.pdbx_description
1 polymer ?
#
loop_
_entity_poly.entity_id
_entity_poly.type
_entity_poly.pdbx_seq_one_letter_code
_entity_poly.pdbx_strand_id
1 'polypeptide(L)'
;MPQNEEFWNPYRMIPIREKIERNPPSTDEKFKGKSGLISCSLANLTPLFIGGNRNFKENFLTRDGKCMIPGSSLKGMLRSLAEIVGGGCFVVADPKVRHDPRYKACDKANSLCIACRMFG
;
A
#
# COMPACT_ATOMS: atom_id res chain seq x y z
N MET A 1 8.78 -11.90 -22.29
CA MET A 1 8.20 -10.54 -22.14
C MET A 1 6.81 -10.58 -22.76
N PRO A 2 5.76 -10.05 -22.10
CA PRO A 2 4.44 -10.00 -22.73
C PRO A 2 4.53 -9.14 -23.98
N GLN A 3 4.25 -9.76 -25.13
CA GLN A 3 4.05 -9.06 -26.39
C GLN A 3 2.56 -8.71 -26.46
N ASN A 4 2.23 -7.46 -26.77
CA ASN A 4 0.86 -6.94 -26.95
C ASN A 4 0.05 -6.60 -25.67
N GLU A 5 0.69 -6.27 -24.55
CA GLU A 5 -0.01 -5.66 -23.40
C GLU A 5 0.44 -4.19 -23.24
N GLU A 6 -0.51 -3.25 -23.20
CA GLU A 6 -0.25 -1.81 -22.99
C GLU A 6 0.31 -1.50 -21.59
N PHE A 7 0.03 -2.36 -20.60
CA PHE A 7 0.40 -2.14 -19.21
C PHE A 7 1.22 -3.31 -18.66
N TRP A 8 2.44 -3.00 -18.23
CA TRP A 8 3.30 -3.97 -17.57
C TRP A 8 3.12 -3.90 -16.05
N ASN A 9 2.47 -4.92 -15.47
CA ASN A 9 2.39 -5.08 -14.02
C ASN A 9 3.65 -5.83 -13.51
N PRO A 10 4.58 -5.17 -12.78
CA PRO A 10 5.77 -5.83 -12.22
C PRO A 10 5.45 -7.00 -11.29
N TYR A 11 4.22 -7.06 -10.78
CA TYR A 11 3.77 -8.06 -9.81
C TYR A 11 3.00 -9.22 -10.44
N ARG A 12 2.99 -9.36 -11.78
CA ARG A 12 2.24 -10.42 -12.49
C ARG A 12 2.59 -11.83 -12.03
N MET A 13 3.83 -12.04 -11.59
CA MET A 13 4.33 -13.35 -11.14
C MET A 13 3.93 -13.68 -9.69
N ILE A 14 3.32 -12.75 -8.97
CA ILE A 14 2.89 -12.99 -7.58
C ILE A 14 1.55 -13.73 -7.62
N PRO A 15 1.50 -15.00 -7.16
CA PRO A 15 0.27 -15.77 -7.19
C PRO A 15 -0.77 -15.15 -6.28
N ILE A 16 -2.00 -15.09 -6.76
CA ILE A 16 -3.16 -14.73 -5.94
C ILE A 16 -3.35 -15.83 -4.90
N ARG A 17 -3.34 -15.47 -3.62
CA ARG A 17 -3.52 -16.45 -2.54
C ARG A 17 -4.95 -16.99 -2.54
N GLU A 18 -5.11 -18.27 -2.21
CA GLU A 18 -6.45 -18.88 -2.15
C GLU A 18 -7.23 -18.41 -0.90
N LYS A 19 -6.51 -18.06 0.17
CA LYS A 19 -7.06 -17.66 1.46
C LYS A 19 -6.36 -16.42 2.00
N ILE A 20 -7.15 -15.51 2.58
CA ILE A 20 -6.68 -14.35 3.34
C ILE A 20 -6.79 -14.68 4.82
N GLU A 21 -5.67 -14.69 5.52
CA GLU A 21 -5.67 -14.83 6.97
C GLU A 21 -6.16 -13.56 7.64
N ARG A 22 -7.15 -13.71 8.52
CA ARG A 22 -7.72 -12.62 9.29
C ARG A 22 -7.64 -12.97 10.77
N ASN A 23 -7.01 -12.09 11.54
CA ASN A 23 -6.86 -12.22 12.98
C ASN A 23 -7.19 -10.87 13.63
N PRO A 24 -7.56 -10.84 14.92
CA PRO A 24 -7.65 -9.59 15.66
C PRO A 24 -6.29 -8.86 15.66
N PRO A 25 -6.28 -7.52 15.75
CA PRO A 25 -5.05 -6.77 15.94
C PRO A 25 -4.37 -7.20 17.25
N SER A 26 -3.04 -7.21 17.23
CA SER A 26 -2.28 -7.28 18.49
C SER A 26 -2.29 -5.89 19.10
N THR A 27 -2.83 -5.80 20.30
CA THR A 27 -2.78 -4.60 21.14
C THR A 27 -1.37 -4.41 21.70
N ASP A 28 -1.06 -3.17 22.04
CA ASP A 28 0.25 -2.73 22.52
C ASP A 28 0.72 -3.51 23.76
N GLU A 29 -0.20 -3.86 24.65
CA GLU A 29 0.04 -4.74 25.81
C GLU A 29 0.63 -6.12 25.48
N LYS A 30 0.51 -6.59 24.23
CA LYS A 30 1.03 -7.90 23.78
C LYS A 30 2.44 -7.82 23.20
N PHE A 31 2.93 -6.63 22.85
CA PHE A 31 4.28 -6.49 22.32
C PHE A 31 5.29 -6.57 23.47
N LYS A 32 6.24 -7.49 23.35
CA LYS A 32 7.38 -7.63 24.27
C LYS A 32 8.68 -7.38 23.49
N GLY A 33 9.65 -6.71 24.10
CA GLY A 33 10.96 -6.47 23.49
C GLY A 33 11.21 -4.99 23.19
N LYS A 34 11.85 -4.70 22.05
CA LYS A 34 12.29 -3.35 21.69
C LYS A 34 11.15 -2.55 21.05
N SER A 35 10.94 -1.34 21.54
CA SER A 35 10.12 -0.31 20.92
C SER A 35 11.00 0.88 20.53
N GLY A 36 10.52 1.71 19.60
CA GLY A 36 11.27 2.89 19.15
C GLY A 36 10.78 3.43 17.82
N LEU A 37 11.59 4.34 17.25
CA LEU A 37 11.33 4.97 15.96
C LEU A 37 12.23 4.35 14.89
N ILE A 38 11.64 4.05 13.73
CA ILE A 38 12.39 3.69 12.53
C ILE A 38 12.66 4.99 11.76
N SER A 39 13.93 5.36 11.66
CA SER A 39 14.38 6.52 10.88
C SER A 39 15.17 6.05 9.67
N CYS A 40 14.90 6.64 8.51
CA CYS A 40 15.64 6.38 7.28
C CYS A 40 15.74 7.63 6.41
N SER A 41 16.63 7.57 5.42
CA SER A 41 16.74 8.56 4.35
C SER A 41 16.44 7.86 3.02
N LEU A 42 15.71 8.54 2.14
CA LEU A 42 15.38 8.04 0.81
C LEU A 42 16.23 8.79 -0.22
N ALA A 43 16.83 8.04 -1.14
CA ALA A 43 17.57 8.58 -2.29
C ALA A 43 16.82 8.20 -3.57
N ASN A 44 16.63 9.17 -4.47
CA ASN A 44 16.03 8.93 -5.78
C ASN A 44 17.09 8.29 -6.70
N LEU A 45 16.99 6.97 -6.91
CA LEU A 45 17.86 6.25 -7.86
C LEU A 45 17.51 6.56 -9.31
N THR A 46 16.26 6.93 -9.56
CA THR A 46 15.74 7.41 -10.84
C THR A 46 14.93 8.69 -10.61
N PRO A 47 14.69 9.52 -11.63
CA PRO A 47 13.81 10.67 -11.50
C PRO A 47 12.44 10.26 -10.94
N LEU A 48 12.00 10.94 -9.89
CA LEU A 48 10.74 10.66 -9.19
C LEU A 48 9.80 11.85 -9.31
N PHE A 49 8.60 11.61 -9.82
CA PHE A 49 7.53 12.61 -9.89
C PHE A 49 6.40 12.25 -8.90
N ILE A 50 5.96 13.24 -8.12
CA ILE A 50 4.79 13.14 -7.25
C ILE A 50 3.93 14.37 -7.48
N GLY A 51 2.73 14.15 -8.04
CA GLY A 51 1.78 15.21 -8.31
C GLY A 51 1.12 15.75 -7.05
N GLY A 52 1.03 17.07 -6.94
CA GLY A 52 0.52 17.73 -5.74
C GLY A 52 -0.84 18.39 -5.85
N ASN A 53 -1.33 18.64 -7.06
CA ASN A 53 -2.52 19.44 -7.29
C ASN A 53 -3.52 18.68 -8.17
N ARG A 54 -4.77 18.55 -7.71
CA ARG A 54 -5.86 17.93 -8.49
C ARG A 54 -6.15 18.70 -9.79
N ASN A 55 -5.90 20.00 -9.80
CA ASN A 55 -6.15 20.90 -10.94
C ASN A 55 -4.93 21.04 -11.87
N PHE A 56 -3.71 20.78 -11.37
CA PHE A 56 -2.49 20.88 -12.16
C PHE A 56 -1.67 19.60 -11.98
N LYS A 57 -2.06 18.56 -12.74
CA LYS A 57 -1.50 17.21 -12.64
C LYS A 57 -0.03 17.10 -13.04
N GLU A 58 0.51 18.10 -13.74
CA GLU A 58 1.89 18.14 -14.23
C GLU A 58 2.85 18.84 -13.26
N ASN A 59 2.35 19.40 -12.15
CA ASN A 59 3.18 20.08 -11.17
C ASN A 59 3.61 19.15 -10.04
N PHE A 60 4.90 19.23 -9.68
CA PHE A 60 5.41 18.60 -8.47
C PHE A 60 4.68 19.09 -7.23
N LEU A 61 4.44 18.18 -6.29
CA LEU A 61 4.04 18.58 -4.96
C LEU A 61 5.22 19.26 -4.25
N THR A 62 4.98 20.48 -3.81
CA THR A 62 5.97 21.26 -3.07
C THR A 62 5.43 21.71 -1.72
N ARG A 63 6.34 21.87 -0.76
CA ARG A 63 6.11 22.53 0.52
C ARG A 63 7.30 23.45 0.78
N ASP A 64 7.01 24.71 1.09
CA ASP A 64 8.04 25.75 1.30
C ASP A 64 9.04 25.84 0.12
N GLY A 65 8.53 25.72 -1.12
CA GLY A 65 9.32 25.79 -2.35
C GLY A 65 10.16 24.55 -2.67
N LYS A 66 10.11 23.48 -1.86
CA LYS A 66 10.86 22.24 -2.07
C LYS A 66 9.93 21.09 -2.45
N CYS A 67 10.35 20.27 -3.41
CA CYS A 67 9.65 19.02 -3.73
C CYS A 67 9.60 18.11 -2.51
N MET A 68 8.45 17.49 -2.26
CA MET A 68 8.28 16.60 -1.10
C MET A 68 7.52 15.33 -1.46
N ILE A 69 7.78 14.28 -0.67
CA ILE A 69 7.03 13.02 -0.72
C ILE A 69 5.99 13.04 0.42
N PRO A 70 4.68 13.01 0.13
CA PRO A 70 3.66 12.89 1.16
C PRO A 70 3.78 11.60 1.95
N GLY A 71 3.55 11.69 3.26
CA GLY A 71 3.37 10.50 4.10
C GLY A 71 2.21 9.63 3.60
N SER A 72 1.16 10.22 3.02
CA SER A 72 0.04 9.48 2.41
C SER A 72 0.47 8.69 1.17
N SER A 73 1.36 9.23 0.32
CA SER A 73 1.91 8.53 -0.84
C SER A 73 2.78 7.35 -0.41
N LEU A 74 3.65 7.54 0.59
CA LEU A 74 4.45 6.45 1.17
C LEU A 74 3.58 5.38 1.81
N LYS A 75 2.60 5.79 2.62
CA LYS A 75 1.64 4.87 3.25
C LYS A 75 0.88 4.06 2.19
N GLY A 76 0.39 4.71 1.13
CA GLY A 76 -0.32 4.06 0.04
C GLY A 76 0.55 3.03 -0.67
N MET A 77 1.78 3.41 -1.05
CA MET A 77 2.72 2.50 -1.73
C MET A 77 3.08 1.29 -0.86
N LEU A 78 3.45 1.50 0.41
CA LEU A 78 3.79 0.42 1.34
C LEU A 78 2.59 -0.48 1.63
N ARG A 79 1.39 0.09 1.77
CA ARG A 79 0.15 -0.66 1.95
C ARG A 79 -0.12 -1.57 0.76
N SER A 80 -0.06 -1.06 -0.46
CA SER A 80 -0.29 -1.86 -1.67
C SER A 80 0.69 -3.03 -1.77
N LEU A 81 1.97 -2.81 -1.43
CA LEU A 81 2.95 -3.90 -1.36
C LEU A 81 2.59 -4.93 -0.29
N ALA A 82 2.17 -4.50 0.90
CA ALA A 82 1.75 -5.40 1.97
C ALA A 82 0.48 -6.19 1.61
N GLU A 83 -0.46 -5.60 0.88
CA GLU A 83 -1.67 -6.26 0.38
C GLU A 83 -1.31 -7.37 -0.62
N ILE A 84 -0.41 -7.09 -1.57
CA ILE A 84 0.00 -8.04 -2.60
C ILE A 84 0.88 -9.16 -2.02
N VAL A 85 1.96 -8.80 -1.33
CA VAL A 85 2.97 -9.76 -0.84
C VAL A 85 2.48 -10.49 0.41
N GLY A 86 1.84 -9.77 1.32
CA GLY A 86 1.36 -10.29 2.60
C GLY A 86 0.02 -11.03 2.51
N GLY A 87 -0.70 -10.94 1.39
CA GLY A 87 -2.02 -11.55 1.24
C GLY A 87 -3.10 -10.79 2.01
N GLY A 88 -3.21 -9.48 1.75
CA GLY A 88 -4.24 -8.61 2.31
C GLY A 88 -5.48 -8.47 1.42
N CYS A 89 -6.51 -7.81 1.93
CA CYS A 89 -7.61 -7.34 1.10
C CYS A 89 -7.14 -6.22 0.15
N PHE A 90 -7.85 -5.98 -0.94
CA PHE A 90 -7.52 -4.91 -1.89
C PHE A 90 -8.38 -3.69 -1.60
N VAL A 91 -7.87 -2.78 -0.76
CA VAL A 91 -8.62 -1.56 -0.38
C VAL A 91 -8.55 -0.50 -1.47
N VAL A 92 -7.46 -0.47 -2.24
CA VAL A 92 -7.21 0.51 -3.32
C VAL A 92 -7.78 0.03 -4.67
N ALA A 93 -8.56 -1.06 -4.68
CA ALA A 93 -9.21 -1.58 -5.85
C ALA A 93 -10.16 -0.56 -6.50
N ASP A 94 -10.13 -0.45 -7.84
CA ASP A 94 -11.11 0.32 -8.59
C ASP A 94 -12.51 -0.30 -8.35
N PRO A 95 -13.51 0.48 -7.91
CA PRO A 95 -14.88 -0.02 -7.71
C PRO A 95 -15.49 -0.71 -8.94
N LYS A 96 -14.99 -0.38 -10.14
CA LYS A 96 -15.42 -0.97 -11.42
C LYS A 96 -14.77 -2.33 -11.69
N VAL A 97 -13.65 -2.64 -11.04
CA VAL A 97 -12.99 -3.93 -11.19
C VAL A 97 -13.57 -4.89 -10.15
N ARG A 98 -14.34 -5.88 -10.63
CA ARG A 98 -14.82 -6.96 -9.77
C ARG A 98 -13.63 -7.81 -9.34
N HIS A 99 -13.23 -7.66 -8.09
CA HIS A 99 -12.33 -8.59 -7.42
C HIS A 99 -13.12 -9.68 -6.73
N ASP A 100 -12.48 -10.83 -6.52
CA ASP A 100 -13.06 -11.93 -5.76
C ASP A 100 -13.49 -11.42 -4.36
N PRO A 101 -14.72 -11.71 -3.90
CA PRO A 101 -15.24 -11.24 -2.61
C PRO A 101 -14.34 -11.54 -1.41
N ARG A 102 -13.49 -12.56 -1.51
CA ARG A 102 -12.49 -12.89 -0.49
C ARG A 102 -11.54 -11.73 -0.20
N TYR A 103 -11.26 -10.90 -1.21
CA TYR A 103 -10.37 -9.72 -1.15
C TYR A 103 -11.07 -8.43 -0.76
N LYS A 104 -12.35 -8.47 -0.39
CA LYS A 104 -13.08 -7.32 0.15
C LYS A 104 -12.33 -6.74 1.37
N ALA A 105 -12.33 -5.42 1.46
CA ALA A 105 -11.84 -4.68 2.62
C ALA A 105 -12.40 -5.26 3.92
N CYS A 106 -11.56 -5.34 4.95
CA CYS A 106 -11.98 -5.84 6.26
C CYS A 106 -12.94 -4.84 6.91
N ASP A 107 -14.05 -5.34 7.44
CA ASP A 107 -15.12 -4.54 8.06
C ASP A 107 -15.32 -4.87 9.56
N LYS A 108 -14.65 -5.89 10.06
CA LYS A 108 -14.73 -6.35 11.46
C LYS A 108 -13.40 -6.12 12.17
N ALA A 109 -13.42 -5.33 13.25
CA ALA A 109 -12.24 -5.00 14.04
C ALA A 109 -11.47 -6.24 14.57
N ASN A 110 -12.17 -7.35 14.84
CA ASN A 110 -11.56 -8.59 15.32
C ASN A 110 -11.16 -9.57 14.19
N SER A 111 -11.29 -9.18 12.93
CA SER A 111 -11.02 -10.02 11.77
C SER A 111 -10.35 -9.20 10.66
N LEU A 112 -9.10 -8.81 10.91
CA LEU A 112 -8.32 -7.97 10.02
C LEU A 112 -7.23 -8.77 9.31
N CYS A 113 -7.03 -8.52 8.01
CA CYS A 113 -5.85 -9.00 7.30
C CYS A 113 -4.58 -8.28 7.77
N ILE A 114 -3.40 -8.78 7.35
CA ILE A 114 -2.11 -8.19 7.75
C ILE A 114 -2.02 -6.69 7.41
N ALA A 115 -2.47 -6.28 6.22
CA ALA A 115 -2.41 -4.88 5.80
C ALA A 115 -3.33 -3.98 6.63
N CYS A 116 -4.58 -4.39 6.89
CA CYS A 116 -5.50 -3.63 7.76
C CYS A 116 -4.98 -3.52 9.20
N ARG A 117 -4.35 -4.57 9.74
CA ARG A 117 -3.74 -4.50 11.09
C ARG A 117 -2.60 -3.50 11.16
N MET A 118 -1.82 -3.34 10.10
CA MET A 118 -0.66 -2.45 10.06
C MET A 118 -1.02 -1.00 9.75
N PHE A 119 -1.99 -0.78 8.85
CA PHE A 119 -2.23 0.54 8.27
C PHE A 119 -3.56 1.20 8.66
N GLY A 120 -4.46 0.47 9.33
CA GLY A 120 -5.86 0.88 9.54
C GLY A 120 -6.65 0.75 8.25
#